data_AF-A0A392U612-F1
#
_entry.id   AF-A0A392U612-F1
#
_cell.length_a   1.000
_cell.length_b   1.000
_cell.length_c   1.000
_cell.angle_alpha   90.00
_cell.angle_beta   90.00
_cell.angle_gamma   90.00
#
_symmetry.space_group_name_H-M   'P 1'
#
loop_
_entity.id
_entity.type
_entity.pdbx_description
1 polymer ?
#
loop_
_entity_poly.entity_id
_entity_poly.type
_entity_poly.pdbx_seq_one_letter_code
_entity_poly.pdbx_strand_id
1 'polypeptide(L)' 'MRCTEEDKTSLGSYMLREEANHWWKNARQRLGAGGVAITWEMFKREFWVKYFPADVRNRKVVEFLELKQ' A
#
# COMPACT_ATOMS: atom_id res chain seq x y z
N MET A 1 19.80 10.98 8.92
CA MET A 1 19.44 10.65 7.52
C MET A 1 17.99 11.06 7.31
N ARG A 2 17.67 11.94 6.35
CA ARG A 2 16.27 12.28 6.04
C ARG A 2 15.78 11.30 4.98
N CYS A 3 14.74 10.53 5.28
CA CYS A 3 14.12 9.57 4.36
C CYS A 3 13.13 10.33 3.46
N THR A 4 13.37 10.34 2.13
CA THR A 4 12.50 10.99 1.15
C THR A 4 11.21 10.18 0.92
N GLU A 5 10.21 10.76 0.26
CA GLU A 5 8.97 10.04 -0.05
C GLU A 5 9.20 8.89 -1.02
N GLU A 6 10.17 9.04 -1.92
CA GLU A 6 10.65 8.01 -2.85
C GLU A 6 11.39 6.89 -2.11
N ASP A 7 12.23 7.23 -1.11
CA ASP A 7 12.89 6.24 -0.26
C ASP A 7 11.87 5.42 0.53
N LYS A 8 10.85 6.08 1.11
CA LYS A 8 9.75 5.40 1.83
C LYS A 8 9.00 4.45 0.92
N THR A 9 8.68 4.88 -0.30
CA THR A 9 8.01 4.04 -1.30
C THR A 9 8.85 2.83 -1.68
N SER A 10 10.15 3.03 -1.90
CA SER A 10 11.08 1.95 -2.23
C SER A 10 11.19 0.95 -1.07
N LEU A 11 11.37 1.43 0.16
CA LEU A 11 11.45 0.58 1.35
C LEU A 11 10.15 -0.16 1.65
N GLY A 12 9.01 0.52 1.56
CA GLY A 12 7.70 -0.11 1.82
C GLY A 12 7.35 -1.18 0.78
N SER A 13 7.71 -0.95 -0.48
CA SER A 13 7.50 -1.96 -1.53
C SER A 13 8.44 -3.15 -1.44
N TYR A 14 9.61 -3.02 -0.81
CA TYR A 14 10.55 -4.13 -0.58
C TYR A 14 9.96 -5.25 0.28
N MET A 15 9.01 -4.93 1.16
CA MET A 15 8.35 -5.91 2.03
C MET A 15 7.24 -6.71 1.34
N LEU A 16 6.86 -6.34 0.11
CA LEU A 16 5.82 -7.04 -0.64
C LEU A 16 6.36 -8.38 -1.15
N ARG A 17 5.56 -9.43 -0.97
CA ARG A 17 5.90 -10.80 -1.40
C ARG A 17 4.92 -11.28 -2.46
N GLU A 18 5.38 -12.17 -3.32
CA GLU A 18 4.57 -12.95 -4.25
C GLU A 18 3.57 -12.08 -5.05
N GLU A 19 2.25 -12.31 -4.90
CA GLU A 19 1.19 -11.59 -5.61
C GLU A 19 1.27 -10.08 -5.40
N ALA A 20 1.57 -9.63 -4.18
CA ALA A 20 1.65 -8.21 -3.88
C ALA A 20 2.84 -7.52 -4.57
N ASN A 21 3.96 -8.22 -4.71
CA ASN A 21 5.09 -7.69 -5.45
C ASN A 21 4.78 -7.61 -6.96
N HIS A 22 4.16 -8.65 -7.53
CA HIS A 22 3.75 -8.65 -8.94
C HIS A 22 2.73 -7.54 -9.23
N TRP A 23 1.72 -7.40 -8.39
CA TRP A 23 0.74 -6.33 -8.48
C TRP A 23 1.40 -4.95 -8.42
N TRP A 24 2.30 -4.72 -7.45
CA TRP A 24 2.94 -3.42 -7.28
C TRP A 24 3.82 -3.04 -8.47
N LYS A 25 4.54 -3.99 -9.08
CA LYS A 25 5.31 -3.72 -10.33
C LYS A 25 4.42 -3.18 -11.45
N ASN A 26 3.24 -3.76 -11.63
CA ASN A 26 2.27 -3.31 -12.63
C ASN A 26 1.65 -1.95 -12.26
N ALA A 27 1.26 -1.77 -11.00
CA ALA A 27 0.71 -0.50 -10.52
C ALA A 27 1.73 0.64 -10.65
N ARG A 28 3.00 0.38 -10.33
CA ARG A 28 4.11 1.35 -10.44
C ARG A 28 4.31 1.81 -11.89
N GLN A 29 4.23 0.92 -12.87
CA GLN A 29 4.32 1.29 -14.29
C GLN A 29 3.17 2.22 -14.71
N ARG A 30 1.93 1.93 -14.26
CA ARG A 30 0.76 2.76 -14.52
C ARG A 30 0.86 4.14 -13.85
N LEU A 31 1.29 4.19 -12.59
CA LEU A 31 1.36 5.42 -11.79
C LEU A 31 2.52 6.33 -12.19
N GLY A 32 3.64 5.75 -12.61
CA GLY A 32 4.83 6.48 -13.06
C GLY A 32 4.79 6.88 -14.54
N ALA A 33 3.69 6.61 -15.24
CA ALA A 33 3.52 7.04 -16.63
C ALA A 33 3.65 8.57 -16.72
N GLY A 34 4.47 9.06 -17.65
CA GLY A 34 4.75 10.49 -17.80
C GLY A 34 5.84 11.05 -16.87
N GLY A 35 6.62 10.19 -16.19
CA GLY A 35 7.77 10.62 -15.39
C GLY A 35 7.40 11.17 -14.01
N VAL A 36 6.17 10.94 -13.55
CA VAL A 36 5.71 11.37 -12.22
C VAL A 36 6.38 10.52 -11.15
N ALA A 37 7.00 11.17 -10.16
CA ALA A 37 7.55 10.50 -8.99
C ALA A 37 6.41 9.92 -8.15
N ILE A 38 6.52 8.64 -7.80
CA ILE A 38 5.52 7.96 -6.97
C ILE A 38 5.86 8.26 -5.52
N THR A 39 4.98 9.01 -4.86
CA THR A 39 5.12 9.35 -3.45
C THR A 39 4.64 8.22 -2.55
N TRP A 40 5.04 8.27 -1.28
CA TRP A 40 4.60 7.30 -0.28
C TRP A 40 3.09 7.28 -0.12
N GLU A 41 2.45 8.45 -0.19
CA GLU A 41 1.00 8.57 -0.09
C GLU A 41 0.27 7.86 -1.24
N MET A 42 0.79 7.96 -2.46
CA MET A 42 0.23 7.24 -3.62
C MET A 42 0.34 5.73 -3.45
N PHE A 43 1.50 5.23 -3.00
CA PHE A 43 1.69 3.82 -2.68
C PHE A 43 0.68 3.34 -1.63
N LYS A 44 0.57 4.04 -0.49
CA LYS A 44 -0.37 3.67 0.57
C LYS A 44 -1.81 3.65 0.05
N ARG A 45 -2.23 4.66 -0.70
CA ARG A 45 -3.59 4.71 -1.25
C ARG A 45 -3.90 3.49 -2.11
N GLU A 46 -3.04 3.16 -3.06
CA GLU A 46 -3.23 2.03 -3.97
C GLU A 46 -3.19 0.69 -3.22
N PHE A 47 -2.27 0.55 -2.27
CA PHE A 47 -2.16 -0.63 -1.41
C PHE A 47 -3.43 -0.84 -0.58
N TRP A 48 -3.95 0.22 0.05
CA TRP A 48 -5.16 0.16 0.86
C TRP A 48 -6.38 -0.18 0.03
N VAL A 49 -6.52 0.39 -1.17
CA VAL A 49 -7.64 0.07 -2.06
C VAL A 49 -7.61 -1.41 -2.47
N LYS A 50 -6.44 -1.97 -2.76
CA LYS A 50 -6.28 -3.36 -3.21
C LYS A 50 -6.46 -4.38 -2.08
N TYR A 51 -5.83 -4.16 -0.92
CA TYR A 51 -5.71 -5.18 0.12
C TYR A 51 -6.55 -4.90 1.38
N PHE A 52 -6.90 -3.64 1.62
CA PHE A 52 -7.71 -3.22 2.76
C PHE A 52 -8.92 -2.39 2.31
N PRO A 53 -9.79 -2.93 1.43
CA PRO A 53 -11.01 -2.23 1.02
C PRO A 53 -11.94 -1.96 2.21
N ALA A 54 -12.91 -1.06 2.02
CA ALA A 54 -13.74 -0.56 3.11
C ALA A 54 -14.48 -1.68 3.86
N ASP A 55 -14.96 -2.71 3.16
CA ASP A 55 -15.62 -3.87 3.75
C ASP A 55 -14.68 -4.70 4.64
N VAL A 56 -13.42 -4.91 4.22
CA VAL A 56 -12.40 -5.60 5.02
C VAL A 56 -12.08 -4.78 6.27
N ARG A 57 -11.93 -3.46 6.13
CA ARG A 57 -11.70 -2.57 7.28
C ARG A 57 -12.87 -2.58 8.25
N ASN A 58 -14.10 -2.50 7.75
CA ASN A 58 -15.32 -2.54 8.58
C ASN A 58 -15.43 -3.87 9.33
N ARG A 59 -15.13 -5.00 8.68
CA ARG A 59 -15.08 -6.31 9.34
C ARG A 59 -14.04 -6.35 10.45
N LYS A 60 -12.84 -5.81 10.22
CA LYS A 60 -11.79 -5.74 11.26
C LYS A 60 -12.19 -4.86 12.45
N VAL A 61 -12.94 -3.77 12.23
CA VAL A 61 -13.50 -2.95 13.32
C VAL A 61 -14.51 -3.75 14.14
N VAL A 62 -15.41 -4.48 13.51
CA VAL A 62 -16.38 -5.35 14.21
C VAL A 62 -15.66 -6.43 15.01
N GLU A 63 -14.73 -7.16 14.39
CA GLU A 63 -13.90 -8.17 15.08
C GLU A 63 -13.22 -7.59 16.32
N PHE A 64 -12.65 -6.38 16.20
CA PHE A 64 -12.00 -5.71 17.32
C PHE A 64 -12.96 -5.35 18.46
N LEU A 65 -14.18 -4.88 18.14
CA LEU A 65 -15.20 -4.55 19.14
C LEU A 65 -15.74 -5.80 19.86
N GLU A 66 -15.70 -6.96 19.21
CA GLU A 66 -16.15 -8.23 19.77
C GLU A 66 -15.07 -8.99 20.56
N LEU A 67 -13.82 -8.52 20.54
CA LEU A 67 -12.75 -9.08 21.36
C LEU A 67 -13.08 -8.94 22.85
N LYS A 68 -13.21 -10.07 23.53
CA LYS A 68 -13.28 -10.12 25.00
C LYS A 68 -11.88 -10.33 25.56
N GLN A 69 -11.58 -9.64 26.66
CA GLN A 69 -10.31 -9.69 27.38
C GLN A 69 -10.14 -11.00 28.16
#